data_AF-A0A662CYP7-F1
#
_entry.id   AF-A0A662CYP7-F1
#
_cell.length_a   1.000
_cell.length_b   1.000
_cell.length_c   1.000
_cell.angle_alpha   90.00
_cell.angle_beta   90.00
_cell.angle_gamma   90.00
#
_symmetry.space_group_name_H-M   'P 1'
#
loop_
_entity.id
_entity.type
_entity.pdbx_description
1 polymer ?
#
loop_
_entity_poly.entity_id
_entity_poly.type
_entity_poly.pdbx_seq_one_letter_code
_entity_poly.pdbx_strand_id
1 'polypeptide(L)'
;MIKKIFTFFISCWLLSGGLLSFQGKKKVVEAIVAIVNDDIITLSDFKKEHDNLYMLLRSQYQGEKFTQQYKKLSQQLLDNMITELLLLQEARKMGMDVSEQVKMAIENIKKENGLETDEELRRIMLQQGIDFDVWKKKIEENFLKQNVIYSKINKEIVIDDSEVISYYKQHPEEFTEPEEYTLKAIYLDGEKRSRVEIEALKEKILA
;
A
#
# COMPACT_ATOMS: atom_id res chain seq x y z
N MET A 1 49.48 -38.95 65.40
CA MET A 1 48.68 -38.24 66.43
C MET A 1 49.17 -36.80 66.50
N ILE A 2 48.25 -35.83 66.56
CA ILE A 2 48.43 -34.41 66.99
C ILE A 2 49.19 -33.52 65.98
N LYS A 3 48.74 -32.33 65.55
CA LYS A 3 47.52 -31.52 65.69
C LYS A 3 47.56 -30.50 64.53
N LYS A 4 46.41 -30.22 63.90
CA LYS A 4 46.25 -29.12 62.92
C LYS A 4 46.19 -27.77 63.65
N ILE A 5 47.03 -26.82 63.25
CA ILE A 5 46.92 -25.38 63.55
C ILE A 5 47.32 -24.65 62.27
N PHE A 6 46.39 -23.93 61.64
CA PHE A 6 46.74 -22.91 60.65
C PHE A 6 45.90 -21.67 60.91
N THR A 7 46.53 -20.75 61.64
CA THR A 7 46.12 -19.37 61.85
C THR A 7 46.50 -18.53 60.63
N PHE A 8 45.48 -17.90 60.04
CA PHE A 8 45.40 -16.46 59.78
C PHE A 8 46.68 -15.73 59.31
N PHE A 9 46.72 -15.37 58.03
CA PHE A 9 47.42 -14.16 57.58
C PHE A 9 46.56 -13.43 56.54
N ILE A 10 46.01 -12.31 56.99
CA ILE A 10 45.38 -11.26 56.19
C ILE A 10 46.41 -10.73 55.19
N SER A 11 46.11 -10.80 53.89
CA SER A 11 46.69 -9.92 52.89
C SER A 11 45.61 -8.99 52.35
N CYS A 12 45.69 -7.74 52.80
CA CYS A 12 44.94 -6.62 52.28
C CYS A 12 45.56 -6.24 50.93
N TRP A 13 44.82 -6.44 49.84
CA TRP A 13 45.13 -5.82 48.55
C TRP A 13 43.95 -4.96 48.12
N LEU A 14 44.23 -3.67 47.99
CA LEU A 14 43.40 -2.65 47.37
C LEU A 14 42.70 -3.17 46.12
N LEU A 15 41.38 -2.95 46.02
CA LEU A 15 40.80 -2.59 44.73
C LEU A 15 39.57 -1.71 44.97
N SER A 16 39.73 -0.46 44.55
CA SER A 16 38.73 0.59 44.47
C SER A 16 37.51 0.09 43.68
N GLY A 17 36.50 -0.40 44.40
CA GLY A 17 35.21 -0.77 43.83
C GLY A 17 34.42 0.48 43.48
N GLY A 18 34.71 1.05 42.31
CA GLY A 18 33.84 2.04 41.69
C GLY A 18 32.43 1.47 41.57
N LEU A 19 31.46 2.19 42.12
CA LEU A 19 30.04 2.00 41.82
C LEU A 19 29.86 2.24 40.32
N LEU A 20 29.96 1.17 39.52
CA LEU A 20 29.45 1.14 38.17
C LEU A 20 27.95 1.34 38.27
N SER A 21 27.53 2.60 38.17
CA SER A 21 26.15 2.95 37.88
C SER A 21 25.82 2.34 36.53
N PHE A 22 25.15 1.19 36.57
CA PHE A 22 24.50 0.61 35.42
C PHE A 22 23.34 1.53 35.04
N GLN A 23 23.63 2.61 34.31
CA GLN A 23 22.59 3.38 33.62
C GLN A 23 22.06 2.51 32.49
N GLY A 24 21.16 1.58 32.84
CA GLY A 24 20.27 0.98 31.87
C GLY A 24 19.44 2.11 31.27
N LYS A 25 19.78 2.54 30.05
CA LYS A 25 18.91 3.37 29.23
C LYS A 25 17.60 2.60 29.11
N LYS A 26 16.56 3.03 29.86
CA LYS A 26 15.20 2.49 29.71
C LYS A 26 14.79 2.75 28.26
N LYS A 27 14.89 1.72 27.43
CA LYS A 27 14.41 1.75 26.05
C LYS A 27 12.91 1.93 26.16
N VAL A 28 12.40 3.09 25.78
CA VAL A 28 10.96 3.32 25.66
C VAL A 28 10.48 2.37 24.56
N VAL A 29 9.86 1.27 24.97
CA VAL A 29 9.39 0.22 24.05
C VAL A 29 8.08 0.64 23.41
N GLU A 30 7.22 1.31 24.17
CA GLU A 30 5.93 1.84 23.73
C GLU A 30 5.76 3.29 24.19
N ALA A 31 5.28 4.15 23.30
CA ALA A 31 4.96 5.55 23.59
C ALA A 31 3.73 5.98 22.79
N ILE A 32 2.97 6.94 23.31
CA ILE A 32 1.84 7.53 22.59
C ILE A 32 2.39 8.63 21.69
N VAL A 33 2.14 8.53 20.39
CA VAL A 33 2.53 9.53 19.39
C VAL A 33 1.41 10.55 19.17
N ALA A 34 0.15 10.09 19.20
CA ALA A 34 -1.03 10.94 19.13
C ALA A 34 -2.22 10.31 19.88
N ILE A 35 -3.14 11.17 20.34
CA ILE A 35 -4.43 10.79 20.92
C ILE A 35 -5.50 11.36 20.00
N VAL A 36 -6.43 10.52 19.54
CA VAL A 36 -7.48 10.85 18.58
C VAL A 36 -8.82 10.44 19.17
N ASN A 37 -9.51 11.40 19.80
CA ASN A 37 -10.68 11.13 20.64
C ASN A 37 -10.34 10.08 21.71
N ASP A 38 -11.00 8.92 21.68
CA ASP A 38 -10.83 7.83 22.64
C ASP A 38 -9.76 6.80 22.22
N ASP A 39 -9.21 6.90 21.00
CA ASP A 39 -8.19 5.98 20.47
C ASP A 39 -6.79 6.63 20.49
N ILE A 40 -5.74 5.81 20.52
CA ILE A 40 -4.34 6.27 20.52
C ILE A 40 -3.55 5.70 19.34
N ILE A 41 -2.60 6.47 18.83
CA ILE A 41 -1.59 6.01 17.88
C ILE A 41 -0.29 5.80 18.65
N THR A 42 0.18 4.56 18.69
CA THR A 42 1.43 4.22 19.39
C THR A 42 2.67 4.43 18.52
N LEU A 43 3.84 4.45 19.15
CA LEU A 43 5.12 4.52 18.45
C LEU A 43 5.37 3.27 17.60
N SER A 44 4.88 2.11 18.05
CA SER A 44 4.98 0.87 17.28
C SER A 44 4.12 0.91 16.03
N ASP A 45 2.89 1.44 16.12
CA ASP A 45 2.01 1.64 14.97
C ASP A 45 2.65 2.60 13.96
N PHE A 46 3.15 3.74 14.44
CA PHE A 46 3.79 4.74 13.58
C PHE A 46 5.00 4.17 12.85
N LYS A 47 5.87 3.43 13.56
CA LYS A 47 7.04 2.78 12.94
C LYS A 47 6.63 1.73 11.90
N LYS A 48 5.62 0.93 12.21
CA LYS A 48 5.12 -0.09 11.29
C LYS A 48 4.62 0.55 9.99
N GLU A 49 3.80 1.60 10.07
CA GLU A 49 3.32 2.27 8.87
C GLU A 49 4.39 3.07 8.14
N HIS A 50 5.37 3.60 8.87
CA HIS A 50 6.53 4.22 8.27
C HIS A 50 7.36 3.23 7.45
N ASP A 51 7.60 2.03 7.97
CA ASP A 51 8.33 0.97 7.27
C ASP A 51 7.55 0.45 6.05
N ASN A 52 6.23 0.30 6.18
CA ASN A 52 5.35 -0.04 5.06
C ASN A 52 5.43 1.01 3.94
N LEU A 53 5.37 2.30 4.29
CA LEU A 53 5.49 3.41 3.34
C LEU A 53 6.86 3.39 2.64
N TYR A 54 7.94 3.17 3.40
CA TYR A 54 9.29 3.07 2.84
C TYR A 54 9.39 1.92 1.82
N MET A 55 8.91 0.73 2.17
CA MET A 55 8.92 -0.44 1.28
C MET A 55 8.10 -0.21 0.01
N LEU A 56 6.89 0.37 0.15
CA LEU A 56 6.03 0.70 -0.98
C LEU A 56 6.69 1.68 -1.95
N LEU A 57 7.32 2.74 -1.42
CA LEU A 57 7.98 3.73 -2.27
C LEU A 57 9.26 3.19 -2.91
N ARG A 58 9.97 2.30 -2.23
CA ARG A 58 11.16 1.64 -2.79
C ARG A 58 10.83 0.69 -3.94
N SER A 59 9.66 0.06 -3.95
CA SER A 59 9.25 -0.78 -5.07
C SER A 59 8.82 0.02 -6.30
N GLN A 60 8.37 1.28 -6.12
CA GLN A 60 7.85 2.13 -7.20
C GLN A 60 8.86 3.15 -7.73
N TYR A 61 9.75 3.68 -6.89
CA TYR A 61 10.64 4.79 -7.23
C TYR A 61 12.10 4.50 -6.90
N GLN A 62 12.98 5.09 -7.70
CA GLN A 62 14.44 5.01 -7.52
C GLN A 62 15.09 6.40 -7.59
N GLY A 63 16.33 6.49 -7.11
CA GLY A 63 17.15 7.70 -7.19
C GLY A 63 16.50 8.92 -6.53
N GLU A 64 16.59 10.08 -7.18
CA GLU A 64 16.10 11.35 -6.64
C GLU A 64 14.58 11.38 -6.47
N LYS A 65 13.83 10.76 -7.39
CA LYS A 65 12.36 10.66 -7.30
C LYS A 65 11.92 9.96 -6.02
N PHE A 66 12.60 8.88 -5.63
CA PHE A 66 12.33 8.20 -4.36
C PHE A 66 12.49 9.16 -3.17
N THR A 67 13.63 9.86 -3.10
CA THR A 67 13.94 10.76 -1.98
C THR A 67 12.90 11.89 -1.86
N GLN A 68 12.47 12.47 -2.98
CA GLN A 68 11.46 13.52 -3.00
C GLN A 68 10.09 13.00 -2.51
N GLN A 69 9.62 11.87 -3.04
CA GLN A 69 8.32 11.30 -2.65
C GLN A 69 8.32 10.81 -1.20
N TYR A 70 9.40 10.13 -0.78
CA TYR A 70 9.56 9.67 0.59
C TYR A 70 9.53 10.83 1.58
N LYS A 71 10.32 11.89 1.33
CA LYS A 71 10.30 13.08 2.21
C LYS A 71 8.91 13.69 2.33
N LYS A 72 8.20 13.83 1.21
CA LYS A 72 6.84 14.40 1.20
C LYS A 72 5.87 13.53 2.01
N LEU A 73 5.79 12.23 1.71
CA LEU A 73 4.81 11.34 2.31
C LEU A 73 5.13 10.99 3.76
N SER A 74 6.40 10.85 4.13
CA SER A 74 6.80 10.63 5.53
C SER A 74 6.43 11.80 6.44
N GLN A 75 6.43 13.03 5.93
CA GLN A 75 5.98 14.20 6.70
C GLN A 75 4.46 14.20 6.95
N GLN A 76 3.69 13.63 6.01
CA GLN A 76 2.23 13.54 6.10
C GLN A 76 1.75 12.26 6.77
N LEU A 77 2.66 11.34 7.11
CA LEU A 77 2.30 10.01 7.59
C LEU A 77 1.43 10.04 8.85
N LEU A 78 1.80 10.85 9.85
CA LEU A 78 1.03 10.94 11.09
C LEU A 78 -0.37 11.52 10.83
N ASP A 79 -0.46 12.58 10.03
CA ASP A 79 -1.74 13.20 9.67
C ASP A 79 -2.65 12.22 8.92
N ASN A 80 -2.07 11.41 8.02
CA ASN A 80 -2.79 10.34 7.35
C ASN A 80 -3.29 9.28 8.33
N MET A 81 -2.44 8.82 9.26
CA MET A 81 -2.86 7.85 10.29
C MET A 81 -3.99 8.39 11.17
N ILE A 82 -3.93 9.66 11.57
CA ILE A 82 -5.01 10.33 12.32
C ILE A 82 -6.29 10.35 11.48
N THR A 83 -6.19 10.72 10.20
CA THR A 83 -7.34 10.77 9.28
C THR A 83 -7.98 9.39 9.11
N GLU A 84 -7.18 8.35 8.92
CA GLU A 84 -7.69 6.97 8.82
C GLU A 84 -8.42 6.54 10.08
N LEU A 85 -7.88 6.87 11.26
CA LEU A 85 -8.50 6.56 12.54
C LEU A 85 -9.83 7.29 12.73
N LEU A 86 -9.91 8.57 12.35
CA LEU A 86 -11.16 9.35 12.40
C LEU A 86 -12.23 8.77 11.46
N LEU A 87 -11.85 8.33 10.25
CA LEU A 87 -12.79 7.69 9.32
C LEU A 87 -13.33 6.38 9.89
N LEU A 88 -12.48 5.57 10.53
CA LEU A 88 -12.91 4.33 11.17
C LEU A 88 -13.83 4.59 12.37
N GLN A 89 -13.57 5.64 13.16
CA GLN A 89 -14.45 6.05 14.25
C GLN A 89 -15.83 6.46 13.73
N GLU A 90 -15.89 7.26 12.65
CA GLU A 90 -17.16 7.65 12.03
C GLU A 90 -17.90 6.44 11.45
N ALA A 91 -17.19 5.49 10.80
CA ALA A 91 -17.79 4.26 10.29
C ALA A 91 -18.46 3.45 11.40
N ARG A 92 -17.78 3.29 12.55
CA ARG A 92 -18.33 2.63 13.75
C ARG A 92 -19.55 3.36 14.30
N LYS A 93 -19.48 4.69 14.39
CA LYS A 93 -20.58 5.53 14.86
C LYS A 93 -21.82 5.44 13.96
N MET A 94 -21.62 5.30 12.65
CA MET A 94 -22.68 5.12 11.67
C MET A 94 -23.23 3.68 11.63
N GLY A 95 -22.62 2.73 12.35
CA GLY A 95 -23.02 1.33 12.35
C GLY A 95 -22.88 0.67 10.97
N MET A 96 -21.87 1.08 10.19
CA MET A 96 -21.64 0.51 8.86
C MET A 96 -21.25 -0.96 8.94
N ASP A 97 -21.85 -1.78 8.08
CA ASP A 97 -21.47 -3.17 7.85
C ASP A 97 -20.89 -3.32 6.43
N VAL A 98 -19.72 -3.96 6.35
CA VAL A 98 -19.01 -4.23 5.09
C VAL A 98 -18.77 -5.72 4.86
N SER A 99 -19.44 -6.59 5.62
CA SER A 99 -19.23 -8.04 5.60
C SER A 99 -19.38 -8.64 4.20
N GLU A 100 -20.38 -8.20 3.44
CA GLU A 100 -20.60 -8.70 2.08
C GLU A 100 -19.53 -8.21 1.10
N GLN A 101 -19.11 -6.94 1.20
CA GLN A 101 -18.03 -6.38 0.38
C GLN A 101 -16.70 -7.11 0.64
N VAL A 102 -16.38 -7.39 1.90
CA VAL A 102 -15.19 -8.16 2.28
C VAL A 102 -15.27 -9.57 1.71
N LYS A 103 -16.43 -10.24 1.84
CA LYS A 103 -16.64 -11.58 1.27
C LYS A 103 -16.45 -11.57 -0.24
N MET A 104 -17.09 -10.65 -0.96
CA MET A 104 -16.94 -10.50 -2.41
C MET A 104 -15.49 -10.23 -2.82
N ALA A 105 -14.76 -9.40 -2.07
CA ALA A 105 -13.34 -9.14 -2.34
C ALA A 105 -12.49 -10.41 -2.21
N ILE A 106 -12.73 -11.21 -1.16
CA ILE A 106 -12.04 -12.49 -0.95
C ILE A 106 -12.37 -13.48 -2.08
N GLU A 107 -13.64 -13.61 -2.46
CA GLU A 107 -14.06 -14.47 -3.57
C GLU A 107 -13.41 -14.07 -4.90
N ASN A 108 -13.32 -12.77 -5.18
CA ASN A 108 -12.66 -12.28 -6.39
C ASN A 108 -11.17 -12.64 -6.40
N ILE A 109 -10.48 -12.45 -5.27
CA ILE A 109 -9.06 -12.81 -5.15
C ILE A 109 -8.85 -14.31 -5.31
N LYS A 110 -9.72 -15.14 -4.70
CA LYS A 110 -9.67 -16.60 -4.90
C LYS A 110 -9.82 -16.95 -6.37
N LYS A 111 -10.81 -16.37 -7.04
CA LYS A 111 -11.04 -16.58 -8.48
C LYS A 111 -9.86 -16.16 -9.34
N GLU A 112 -9.24 -15.02 -9.07
CA GLU A 112 -8.05 -14.52 -9.78
C GLU A 112 -6.84 -15.44 -9.61
N ASN A 113 -6.71 -16.07 -8.44
CA ASN A 113 -5.62 -16.99 -8.13
C ASN A 113 -5.95 -18.47 -8.40
N GLY A 114 -7.13 -18.76 -8.96
CA GLY A 114 -7.59 -20.13 -9.24
C GLY A 114 -7.76 -20.99 -7.99
N LEU A 115 -8.14 -20.38 -6.86
CA LEU A 115 -8.35 -21.04 -5.58
C LEU A 115 -9.83 -21.31 -5.35
N GLU A 116 -10.16 -22.46 -4.74
CA GLU A 116 -11.55 -22.83 -4.47
C GLU A 116 -11.96 -22.56 -3.02
N THR A 117 -10.99 -22.59 -2.09
CA THR A 117 -11.26 -22.52 -0.64
C THR A 117 -10.50 -21.40 0.08
N ASP A 118 -11.06 -20.93 1.20
CA ASP A 118 -10.41 -19.94 2.06
C ASP A 118 -9.17 -20.54 2.74
N GLU A 119 -9.17 -21.84 3.04
CA GLU A 119 -8.04 -22.57 3.61
C GLU A 119 -6.82 -22.61 2.68
N GLU A 120 -7.05 -22.73 1.37
CA GLU A 120 -5.97 -22.65 0.36
C GLU A 120 -5.36 -21.25 0.32
N LEU A 121 -6.21 -20.22 0.28
CA LEU A 121 -5.77 -18.84 0.32
C LEU A 121 -4.97 -18.54 1.60
N ARG A 122 -5.49 -18.94 2.76
CA ARG A 122 -4.81 -18.79 4.06
C ARG A 122 -3.45 -19.47 4.07
N ARG A 123 -3.33 -20.67 3.50
CA ARG A 123 -2.07 -21.43 3.42
C ARG A 123 -1.02 -20.71 2.55
N ILE A 124 -1.43 -20.23 1.38
CA ILE A 124 -0.54 -19.49 0.46
C ILE A 124 -0.07 -18.18 1.10
N MET A 125 -0.97 -17.44 1.73
CA MET A 125 -0.63 -16.21 2.41
C MET A 125 0.33 -16.44 3.57
N LEU A 126 0.13 -17.50 4.36
CA LEU A 126 1.03 -17.84 5.46
C LEU A 126 2.45 -18.19 4.96
N GLN A 127 2.56 -18.87 3.81
CA GLN A 127 3.87 -19.12 3.16
C GLN A 127 4.59 -17.83 2.75
N GLN A 128 3.84 -16.78 2.46
CA GLN A 128 4.36 -15.44 2.17
C GLN A 128 4.58 -14.59 3.44
N GLY A 129 4.33 -15.15 4.62
CA GLY A 129 4.44 -14.45 5.90
C GLY A 129 3.29 -13.48 6.19
N ILE A 130 2.15 -13.62 5.50
CA ILE A 130 0.97 -12.76 5.67
C ILE A 130 -0.07 -13.52 6.49
N ASP A 131 -0.48 -12.93 7.61
CA ASP A 131 -1.59 -13.44 8.41
C ASP A 131 -2.94 -13.09 7.75
N PHE A 132 -3.76 -14.11 7.49
CA PHE A 132 -5.03 -13.95 6.80
C PHE A 132 -6.03 -13.09 7.57
N ASP A 133 -6.09 -13.22 8.90
CA ASP A 133 -7.08 -12.51 9.70
C ASP A 133 -6.69 -11.03 9.84
N VAL A 134 -5.39 -10.73 9.98
CA VAL A 134 -4.86 -9.35 9.92
C VAL A 134 -5.13 -8.72 8.56
N TRP A 135 -4.91 -9.46 7.48
CA TRP A 135 -5.15 -8.98 6.12
C TRP A 135 -6.64 -8.73 5.86
N LYS A 136 -7.51 -9.67 6.25
CA LYS A 136 -8.96 -9.54 6.11
C LYS A 136 -9.46 -8.30 6.87
N LYS A 137 -8.98 -8.09 8.10
CA LYS A 137 -9.30 -6.89 8.88
C LYS A 137 -8.89 -5.61 8.17
N LYS A 138 -7.72 -5.59 7.52
CA LYS A 138 -7.28 -4.43 6.73
C LYS A 138 -8.19 -4.14 5.53
N ILE A 139 -8.72 -5.18 4.87
CA ILE A 139 -9.71 -5.01 3.81
C ILE A 139 -11.02 -4.44 4.37
N GLU A 140 -11.49 -4.97 5.49
CA GLU A 140 -12.68 -4.47 6.19
C GLU A 140 -12.55 -2.99 6.54
N GLU A 141 -11.44 -2.60 7.18
CA GLU A 141 -11.13 -1.21 7.51
C GLU A 141 -11.09 -0.31 6.27
N ASN A 142 -10.55 -0.79 5.15
CA ASN A 142 -10.53 -0.03 3.90
C ASN A 142 -11.94 0.19 3.34
N PHE A 143 -12.80 -0.83 3.33
CA PHE A 143 -14.18 -0.66 2.89
C PHE A 143 -14.98 0.28 3.79
N LEU A 144 -14.79 0.19 5.11
CA LEU A 144 -15.42 1.11 6.06
C LEU A 144 -15.02 2.56 5.78
N LYS A 145 -13.71 2.83 5.62
CA LYS A 145 -13.20 4.17 5.27
C LYS A 145 -13.80 4.68 3.96
N GLN A 146 -13.81 3.84 2.92
CA GLN A 146 -14.38 4.21 1.61
C GLN A 146 -15.87 4.52 1.70
N ASN A 147 -16.65 3.70 2.39
CA ASN A 147 -18.10 3.91 2.53
C ASN A 147 -18.42 5.20 3.30
N VAL A 148 -17.63 5.57 4.30
CA VAL A 148 -17.76 6.88 4.97
C VAL A 148 -17.55 8.01 3.98
N ILE A 149 -16.46 7.96 3.21
CA ILE A 149 -16.14 8.97 2.19
C ILE A 149 -17.29 9.08 1.18
N TYR A 150 -17.73 7.97 0.59
CA TYR A 150 -18.84 7.96 -0.37
C TYR A 150 -20.15 8.48 0.23
N SER A 151 -20.48 8.11 1.47
CA SER A 151 -21.71 8.55 2.13
C SER A 151 -21.75 10.06 2.39
N LYS A 152 -20.59 10.69 2.61
CA LYS A 152 -20.50 12.14 2.83
C LYS A 152 -20.41 12.89 1.51
N ILE A 153 -19.59 12.43 0.55
CA ILE A 153 -19.39 13.11 -0.75
C ILE A 153 -20.63 13.02 -1.65
N ASN A 154 -21.28 11.85 -1.80
CA ASN A 154 -22.43 11.72 -2.69
C ASN A 154 -23.64 12.56 -2.25
N LYS A 155 -23.70 12.99 -0.99
CA LYS A 155 -24.75 13.90 -0.52
C LYS A 155 -24.50 15.36 -0.91
N GLU A 156 -23.26 15.71 -1.23
CA GLU A 156 -22.84 17.09 -1.47
C GLU A 156 -22.73 17.44 -2.97
N ILE A 157 -22.56 16.44 -3.84
CA ILE A 157 -22.42 16.66 -5.28
C ILE A 157 -23.79 16.51 -5.97
N VAL A 158 -24.41 17.63 -6.32
CA VAL A 158 -25.54 17.71 -7.25
C VAL A 158 -25.01 18.32 -8.55
N ILE A 159 -24.85 17.50 -9.59
CA ILE A 159 -24.44 17.98 -10.92
C ILE A 159 -25.71 18.49 -11.62
N ASP A 160 -25.73 19.78 -11.95
CA ASP A 160 -26.85 20.38 -12.68
C ASP A 160 -26.71 20.14 -14.19
N ASP A 161 -27.83 19.87 -14.87
CA ASP A 161 -27.84 19.64 -16.32
C ASP A 161 -27.24 20.83 -17.09
N SER A 162 -27.39 22.06 -16.59
CA SER A 162 -26.80 23.25 -17.20
C SER A 162 -25.27 23.28 -17.10
N GLU A 163 -24.68 22.70 -16.05
CA GLU A 163 -23.23 22.55 -15.89
C GLU A 163 -22.70 21.51 -16.87
N VAL A 164 -23.39 20.38 -17.03
CA VAL A 164 -23.06 19.34 -18.02
C VAL A 164 -23.07 19.91 -19.45
N ILE A 165 -24.14 20.63 -19.81
CA ILE A 165 -24.27 21.26 -21.13
C ILE A 165 -23.17 22.32 -21.34
N SER A 166 -22.86 23.10 -20.30
CA SER A 166 -21.82 24.13 -20.36
C SER A 166 -20.43 23.53 -20.52
N TYR A 167 -20.13 22.43 -19.82
CA TYR A 167 -18.87 21.71 -19.95
C TYR A 167 -18.71 21.11 -21.35
N TYR A 168 -19.75 20.43 -21.87
CA TYR A 168 -19.76 19.86 -23.22
C TYR A 168 -19.51 20.91 -24.30
N LYS A 169 -20.16 22.07 -24.20
CA LYS A 169 -19.96 23.18 -25.15
C LYS A 169 -18.57 23.80 -25.07
N GLN A 170 -17.91 23.75 -23.92
CA GLN A 170 -16.57 24.30 -23.71
C GLN A 170 -15.46 23.33 -24.11
N HIS A 171 -15.74 22.01 -24.16
CA HIS A 171 -14.76 20.97 -24.48
C HIS A 171 -15.22 20.04 -25.62
N PRO A 172 -15.70 20.56 -26.77
CA PRO A 172 -16.20 19.71 -27.85
C PRO A 172 -15.13 18.73 -28.38
N GLU A 173 -13.85 19.09 -28.30
CA GLU A 173 -12.72 18.24 -28.69
C GLU A 173 -12.58 16.96 -27.84
N GLU A 174 -13.02 16.96 -26.58
CA GLU A 174 -13.01 15.75 -25.72
C GLU A 174 -14.08 14.74 -26.13
N PHE A 175 -15.11 15.20 -26.85
CA PHE A 175 -16.25 14.40 -27.30
C PHE A 175 -16.25 14.20 -28.81
N THR A 176 -15.16 14.56 -29.49
CA THR A 176 -14.98 14.31 -30.92
C THR A 176 -14.22 13.00 -31.08
N GLU A 177 -14.79 12.05 -31.82
CA GLU A 177 -14.07 10.83 -32.19
C GLU A 177 -12.90 11.20 -33.12
N PRO A 178 -11.67 10.74 -32.84
CA PRO A 178 -10.53 11.00 -33.72
C PRO A 178 -10.79 10.40 -35.10
N GLU A 179 -10.26 11.03 -36.15
CA GLU A 179 -10.43 10.54 -37.52
C GLU A 179 -9.87 9.11 -37.65
N GLU A 180 -10.77 8.14 -37.85
CA GLU A 180 -10.40 6.76 -38.13
C GLU A 180 -10.27 6.54 -39.64
N TYR A 181 -9.13 5.99 -40.06
CA TYR A 181 -8.87 5.66 -41.46
C TYR A 181 -8.96 4.14 -41.66
N THR A 182 -9.87 3.70 -42.53
CA THR A 182 -9.87 2.30 -42.98
C THR A 182 -8.81 2.12 -44.06
N LEU A 183 -7.65 1.56 -43.69
CA LEU A 183 -6.56 1.27 -44.61
C LEU A 183 -6.74 -0.13 -45.23
N LYS A 184 -6.64 -0.20 -46.57
CA LYS A 184 -6.51 -1.46 -47.31
C LYS A 184 -5.09 -1.55 -47.84
N ALA A 185 -4.33 -2.52 -47.33
CA ALA A 185 -2.95 -2.76 -47.77
C ALA A 185 -2.83 -4.12 -48.44
N ILE A 186 -2.08 -4.18 -49.53
CA ILE A 186 -1.73 -5.42 -50.22
C ILE A 186 -0.23 -5.64 -50.02
N TYR A 187 0.12 -6.76 -49.39
CA TYR A 187 1.51 -7.12 -49.13
C TYR A 187 2.05 -8.01 -50.25
N LEU A 188 3.18 -7.62 -50.83
CA LEU A 188 3.88 -8.41 -51.84
C LEU A 188 5.16 -8.99 -51.23
N ASP A 189 5.23 -10.31 -51.19
CA ASP A 189 6.40 -11.05 -50.69
C ASP A 189 7.60 -10.88 -51.64
N GLY A 190 8.67 -10.26 -51.11
CA GLY A 190 9.90 -9.93 -51.83
C GLY A 190 10.99 -10.99 -51.81
N GLU A 191 10.82 -12.10 -51.08
CA GLU A 191 11.79 -13.20 -51.11
C GLU A 191 11.58 -14.14 -52.30
N LYS A 192 10.35 -14.22 -52.81
CA LYS A 192 9.96 -15.13 -53.90
C LYS A 192 9.84 -14.49 -55.27
N ARG A 193 9.93 -13.16 -55.37
CA ARG A 193 9.68 -12.41 -56.60
C ARG A 193 10.80 -11.41 -56.87
N SER A 194 11.21 -11.29 -58.14
CA SER A 194 12.22 -10.30 -58.51
C SER A 194 11.64 -8.88 -58.45
N ARG A 195 12.51 -7.88 -58.29
CA ARG A 195 12.11 -6.46 -58.16
C ARG A 195 11.25 -5.98 -59.33
N VAL A 196 11.50 -6.51 -60.53
CA VAL A 196 10.75 -6.19 -61.76
C VAL A 196 9.33 -6.77 -61.75
N GLU A 197 9.16 -7.98 -61.19
CA GLU A 197 7.84 -8.63 -61.06
C GLU A 197 6.96 -7.94 -60.02
N ILE A 198 7.57 -7.44 -58.94
CA ILE A 198 6.87 -6.69 -57.89
C ILE A 198 6.34 -5.35 -58.43
N GLU A 199 7.13 -4.64 -59.25
CA GLU A 199 6.69 -3.40 -59.91
C GLU A 199 5.58 -3.65 -60.92
N ALA A 200 5.67 -4.70 -61.74
CA ALA A 200 4.60 -5.07 -62.67
C ALA A 200 3.30 -5.48 -61.96
N LEU A 201 3.39 -6.21 -60.83
CA LEU A 201 2.21 -6.57 -60.03
C LEU A 201 1.60 -5.34 -59.35
N LYS A 202 2.43 -4.40 -58.88
CA LYS A 202 1.98 -3.14 -58.29
C LYS A 202 1.15 -2.33 -59.29
N GLU A 203 1.63 -2.15 -60.52
CA GLU A 203 0.89 -1.44 -61.59
C GLU A 203 -0.44 -2.13 -61.93
N LYS A 204 -0.48 -3.47 -61.91
CA LYS A 204 -1.70 -4.23 -62.18
C LYS A 204 -2.73 -4.23 -61.04
N ILE A 205 -2.28 -4.04 -59.80
CA ILE A 205 -3.12 -4.00 -58.60
C ILE A 205 -3.67 -2.57 -58.35
N LEU A 206 -2.96 -1.54 -58.82
CA LEU A 206 -3.36 -0.13 -58.70
C LEU A 206 -4.21 0.38 -59.88
N ALA A 207 -4.32 -0.38 -60.97
CA ALA A 207 -5.22 -0.13 -62.10
C ALA A 207 -6.63 -0.69 -61.86
#